data_AF-A0ABD1DT75-F1
#
_entry.id   AF-A0ABD1DT75-F1
#
_cell.length_a   1.000
_cell.length_b   1.000
_cell.length_c   1.000
_cell.angle_alpha   90.00
_cell.angle_beta   90.00
_cell.angle_gamma   90.00
#
_symmetry.space_group_name_H-M   'P 1'
#
loop_
_entity.id
_entity.type
_entity.pdbx_description
1 polymer ?
#
loop_
_entity_poly.entity_id
_entity_poly.type
_entity_poly.pdbx_seq_one_letter_code
_entity_poly.pdbx_strand_id
1 'polypeptide(L)'
;MFISYTQQNKLIFTILTELASIAPPSLGAVRRCLSAQPSTSLKESPELPKTGHEPQVYTTHSYDKITNLRKQYLTPNVTSYYKKPLLIHKGSMQWLFDHEGRRYLDMFGGIVTVSVGHCHPKVNAALEEQMNTLWHTTNIYMHPKIHEYAEKLLSKMPGD
;
A
#
# COMPACT_ATOMS: atom_id res chain seq x y z
N MET A 1 33.33 8.48 3.17
CA MET A 1 33.61 7.34 4.06
C MET A 1 32.49 6.32 3.86
N PHE A 2 32.68 5.38 2.93
CA PHE A 2 31.63 4.46 2.49
C PHE A 2 31.60 3.24 3.41
N ILE A 3 30.50 3.06 4.15
CA ILE A 3 30.22 1.80 4.84
C ILE A 3 29.60 0.87 3.80
N SER A 4 30.30 -0.23 3.49
CA SER A 4 29.87 -1.23 2.51
C SER A 4 28.54 -1.88 2.92
N TYR A 5 27.68 -2.18 1.93
CA TYR A 5 26.37 -2.85 2.04
C TYR A 5 26.42 -4.15 2.88
N THR A 6 27.59 -4.77 3.01
CA THR A 6 27.82 -5.96 3.84
C THR A 6 27.81 -5.69 5.36
N GLN A 7 28.02 -4.46 5.82
CA GLN A 7 27.96 -4.08 7.24
C GLN A 7 26.52 -3.90 7.75
N GLN A 8 25.61 -3.34 6.93
CA GLN A 8 24.20 -3.18 7.29
C GLN A 8 23.48 -4.53 7.48
N ASN A 9 23.76 -5.51 6.63
CA ASN A 9 23.14 -6.83 6.73
C ASN A 9 23.61 -7.63 7.96
N LYS A 10 24.85 -7.40 8.45
CA LYS A 10 25.31 -8.02 9.70
C LYS A 10 24.59 -7.47 10.92
N LEU A 11 24.34 -6.16 10.97
CA LEU A 11 23.65 -5.52 12.10
C LEU A 11 22.18 -5.99 12.20
N ILE A 12 21.51 -6.16 11.06
CA ILE A 12 20.13 -6.68 11.01
C ILE A 12 20.09 -8.15 11.44
N PHE A 13 21.05 -8.98 11.02
CA PHE A 13 21.09 -10.40 11.40
C PHE A 13 21.35 -10.59 12.90
N THR A 14 22.21 -9.77 13.51
CA THR A 14 22.48 -9.82 14.95
C THR A 14 21.24 -9.46 15.78
N ILE A 15 20.50 -8.41 15.40
CA ILE A 15 19.26 -7.99 16.09
C ILE A 15 18.16 -9.06 15.98
N LEU A 16 18.04 -9.70 14.81
CA LEU A 16 17.06 -10.79 14.61
C LEU A 16 17.42 -12.06 15.40
N THR A 17 18.71 -12.30 15.65
CA THR A 17 19.17 -13.47 16.43
C THR A 17 18.98 -13.24 17.95
N GLU A 18 19.16 -12.02 18.44
CA GLU A 18 18.87 -11.68 19.84
C GLU A 18 17.36 -11.77 20.18
N LEU A 19 16.50 -11.35 19.25
CA LEU A 19 15.04 -11.44 19.45
C LEU A 19 14.51 -12.89 19.43
N ALA A 20 15.24 -13.83 18.84
CA ALA A 20 14.88 -15.25 18.79
C ALA A 20 15.31 -16.04 20.05
N SER A 21 16.18 -15.48 20.90
CA SER A 21 16.67 -16.13 22.13
C SER A 21 15.74 -15.97 23.34
N ILE A 22 14.69 -15.14 23.21
CA ILE A 22 13.68 -14.94 24.25
C ILE A 22 12.67 -16.10 24.18
N ALA A 23 12.99 -17.18 24.90
CA ALA A 23 12.10 -18.33 25.04
C ALA A 23 10.76 -17.91 25.68
N PRO A 24 9.60 -18.34 25.16
CA PRO A 24 8.32 -18.10 25.81
C PRO A 24 8.21 -18.96 27.10
N PRO A 25 7.62 -18.43 28.19
CA PRO A 25 7.34 -19.24 29.37
C PRO A 25 6.36 -20.37 29.05
N SER A 26 6.55 -21.49 29.75
CA SER A 26 5.92 -22.79 29.51
C SER A 26 4.40 -22.78 29.50
N LEU A 27 3.81 -23.63 28.65
CA LEU A 27 2.38 -23.96 28.63
C LEU A 27 1.98 -24.65 29.93
N GLY A 28 1.59 -23.86 30.93
CA GLY A 28 1.01 -24.36 32.17
C GLY A 28 0.16 -23.28 32.81
N ALA A 29 -1.15 -23.49 32.82
CA ALA A 29 -2.14 -22.72 33.58
C ALA A 29 -2.61 -21.36 33.03
N VAL A 30 -3.38 -21.37 31.93
CA VAL A 30 -4.54 -20.46 31.78
C VAL A 30 -5.70 -21.19 31.11
N ARG A 31 -6.33 -22.13 31.83
CA ARG A 31 -7.64 -22.67 31.46
C ARG A 31 -8.68 -22.09 32.43
N ARG A 32 -9.19 -20.89 32.12
CA ARG A 32 -10.49 -20.43 32.65
C ARG A 32 -11.02 -19.22 31.87
N CYS A 33 -12.30 -19.36 31.50
CA CYS A 33 -13.23 -18.30 31.13
C CYS A 33 -13.05 -17.59 29.77
N LEU A 34 -13.37 -18.30 28.69
CA LEU A 34 -14.25 -17.73 27.67
C LEU A 34 -15.43 -18.66 27.49
N SER A 35 -16.40 -18.54 28.40
CA SER A 35 -17.78 -18.95 28.09
C SER A 35 -18.21 -18.20 26.84
N ALA A 36 -18.67 -18.94 25.83
CA ALA A 36 -19.29 -18.39 24.64
C ALA A 36 -20.39 -17.39 25.05
N GLN A 37 -20.15 -16.10 24.83
CA GLN A 37 -21.19 -15.08 24.92
C GLN A 37 -22.04 -15.20 23.64
N PRO A 38 -23.38 -15.24 23.76
CA PRO A 38 -24.27 -15.37 22.62
C PRO A 38 -24.16 -14.14 21.72
N SER A 39 -24.28 -14.40 20.41
CA SER A 39 -24.15 -13.46 19.29
C SER A 39 -24.66 -12.05 19.61
N THR A 40 -23.73 -11.12 19.86
CA THR A 40 -24.02 -9.70 19.73
C THR A 40 -24.30 -9.44 18.26
N SER A 41 -25.55 -9.10 17.98
CA SER A 41 -26.05 -8.63 16.68
C SER A 41 -25.00 -7.74 16.01
N LEU A 42 -24.62 -8.09 14.78
CA LEU A 42 -23.71 -7.28 13.97
C LEU A 42 -24.34 -5.89 13.82
N LYS A 43 -23.82 -4.92 14.58
CA LYS A 43 -24.16 -3.49 14.43
C LYS A 43 -24.11 -3.15 12.94
N GLU A 44 -25.15 -2.46 12.46
CA GLU A 44 -25.19 -1.87 11.13
C GLU A 44 -23.87 -1.18 10.84
N SER A 45 -23.32 -1.44 9.65
CA SER A 45 -22.06 -0.84 9.25
C SER A 45 -22.22 0.68 9.22
N PRO A 46 -21.28 1.45 9.80
CA PRO A 46 -21.39 2.89 9.84
C PRO A 46 -21.49 3.47 8.42
N GLU A 47 -22.39 4.42 8.22
CA GLU A 47 -22.52 5.11 6.94
C GLU A 47 -21.24 5.90 6.64
N LEU A 48 -20.69 5.66 5.45
CA LEU A 48 -19.51 6.38 4.98
C LEU A 48 -19.91 7.80 4.53
N PRO A 49 -19.07 8.82 4.80
CA PRO A 49 -19.35 10.20 4.41
C PRO A 49 -19.57 10.31 2.90
N LYS A 50 -20.42 11.26 2.49
CA LYS A 50 -20.68 11.51 1.06
C LYS A 50 -19.39 11.99 0.39
N THR A 51 -19.10 11.46 -0.79
CA THR A 51 -17.95 11.89 -1.61
C THR A 51 -18.46 12.50 -2.90
N GLY A 52 -17.84 13.57 -3.38
CA GLY A 52 -18.13 14.15 -4.69
C GLY A 52 -17.60 13.34 -5.88
N HIS A 53 -17.03 12.15 -5.63
CA HIS A 53 -16.51 11.26 -6.65
C HIS A 53 -17.36 10.00 -6.74
N GLU A 54 -17.95 9.77 -7.90
CA GLU A 54 -18.63 8.52 -8.25
C GLU A 54 -17.70 7.68 -9.12
N PRO A 55 -17.36 6.44 -8.72
CA PRO A 55 -16.53 5.58 -9.52
C PRO A 55 -17.29 5.16 -10.79
N GLN A 56 -16.58 5.05 -11.90
CA GLN A 56 -17.13 4.40 -13.09
C GLN A 56 -17.45 2.93 -12.80
N VAL A 57 -18.57 2.44 -13.33
CA VAL A 57 -18.94 1.02 -13.16
C VAL A 57 -17.90 0.13 -13.82
N TYR A 58 -17.39 -0.84 -13.07
CA TYR A 58 -16.44 -1.82 -13.58
C TYR A 58 -17.17 -2.88 -14.43
N THR A 59 -16.81 -2.96 -15.72
CA THR A 59 -17.48 -3.86 -16.68
C THR A 59 -16.51 -4.80 -17.42
N THR A 60 -15.21 -4.65 -17.20
CA THR A 60 -14.20 -5.27 -18.08
C THR A 60 -14.12 -6.80 -17.95
N HIS A 61 -13.93 -7.33 -16.74
CA HIS A 61 -13.70 -8.76 -16.51
C HIS A 61 -14.43 -9.24 -15.26
N SER A 62 -14.92 -10.48 -15.23
CA SER A 62 -15.48 -11.04 -13.99
C SER A 62 -14.38 -11.32 -12.95
N TYR A 63 -14.75 -11.33 -11.68
CA TYR A 63 -13.85 -11.69 -10.58
C TYR A 63 -13.18 -13.05 -10.79
N ASP A 64 -13.96 -14.05 -11.21
CA ASP A 64 -13.46 -15.40 -11.45
C ASP A 64 -12.47 -15.44 -12.61
N LYS A 65 -12.73 -14.68 -13.68
CA LYS A 65 -11.80 -14.56 -14.80
C LYS A 65 -10.47 -13.97 -14.33
N ILE A 66 -10.47 -12.86 -13.59
CA ILE A 66 -9.24 -12.26 -13.05
C ILE A 66 -8.50 -13.22 -12.12
N THR A 67 -9.23 -13.93 -11.25
CA THR A 67 -8.66 -14.91 -10.33
C THR A 67 -8.00 -16.07 -11.09
N ASN A 68 -8.61 -16.56 -12.16
CA ASN A 68 -8.06 -17.63 -12.98
C ASN A 68 -6.85 -17.17 -13.79
N LEU A 69 -6.91 -15.98 -14.39
CA LEU A 69 -5.77 -15.38 -15.10
C LEU A 69 -4.56 -15.23 -14.18
N ARG A 70 -4.78 -14.77 -12.94
CA ARG A 70 -3.72 -14.66 -11.93
C ARG A 70 -3.06 -16.01 -11.65
N LYS A 71 -3.84 -17.07 -11.48
CA LYS A 71 -3.31 -18.43 -11.22
C LYS A 71 -2.53 -18.99 -12.40
N GLN A 72 -2.98 -18.69 -13.62
CA GLN A 72 -2.40 -19.25 -14.84
C GLN A 72 -1.13 -18.51 -15.28
N TYR A 73 -1.09 -17.18 -15.11
CA TYR A 73 -0.07 -16.34 -15.74
C TYR A 73 0.84 -15.58 -14.77
N LEU A 74 0.52 -15.49 -13.48
CA LEU A 74 1.37 -14.79 -12.50
C LEU A 74 2.15 -15.77 -11.62
N THR A 75 3.29 -15.33 -11.14
CA THR A 75 4.15 -16.13 -10.24
C THR A 75 3.50 -16.30 -8.87
N PRO A 76 3.75 -17.42 -8.17
CA PRO A 76 3.16 -17.69 -6.86
C PRO A 76 3.60 -16.71 -5.76
N ASN A 77 4.67 -15.94 -5.99
CA ASN A 77 5.16 -14.91 -5.05
C ASN A 77 4.25 -13.67 -5.01
N VAL A 78 3.32 -13.52 -5.95
CA VAL A 78 2.32 -12.45 -5.92
C VAL A 78 1.16 -12.91 -5.04
N THR A 79 1.32 -12.78 -3.73
CA THR A 79 0.35 -13.21 -2.72
C THR A 79 -0.69 -12.12 -2.42
N SER A 80 -1.91 -12.53 -2.04
CA SER A 80 -2.93 -11.60 -1.52
C SER A 80 -2.96 -11.65 -0.01
N TYR A 81 -3.08 -10.49 0.63
CA TYR A 81 -3.18 -10.40 2.09
C TYR A 81 -4.51 -10.91 2.64
N TYR A 82 -5.60 -10.77 1.89
CA TYR A 82 -6.94 -11.18 2.30
C TYR A 82 -7.30 -12.58 1.78
N LYS A 83 -8.07 -13.33 2.59
CA LYS A 83 -8.60 -14.66 2.22
C LYS A 83 -9.40 -14.63 0.90
N LYS A 84 -10.26 -13.62 0.74
CA LYS A 84 -10.88 -13.25 -0.54
C LYS A 84 -10.22 -11.95 -1.00
N PRO A 85 -9.33 -12.00 -2.01
CA PRO A 85 -8.69 -10.81 -2.54
C PRO A 85 -9.72 -9.78 -3.01
N LEU A 86 -9.49 -8.50 -2.71
CA LEU A 86 -10.36 -7.43 -3.20
C LEU A 86 -9.95 -7.08 -4.64
N LEU A 87 -10.93 -7.03 -5.55
CA LEU A 87 -10.73 -6.53 -6.91
C LEU A 87 -11.01 -5.03 -6.91
N ILE A 88 -9.99 -4.25 -6.60
CA ILE A 88 -10.03 -2.79 -6.62
C ILE A 88 -9.76 -2.31 -8.04
N HIS A 89 -10.62 -1.46 -8.59
CA HIS A 89 -10.48 -0.94 -9.96
C HIS A 89 -10.31 0.58 -10.02
N LYS A 90 -10.61 1.31 -8.94
CA LYS A 90 -10.51 2.76 -8.88
C LYS A 90 -10.07 3.22 -7.50
N GLY A 91 -9.29 4.30 -7.47
CA GLY A 91 -8.97 5.05 -6.27
C GLY A 91 -9.21 6.55 -6.49
N SER A 92 -9.57 7.26 -5.42
CA SER A 92 -9.70 8.72 -5.40
C SER A 92 -9.50 9.25 -4.00
N MET A 93 -8.46 10.07 -3.81
CA MET A 93 -8.03 10.58 -2.51
C MET A 93 -7.87 9.42 -1.51
N GLN A 94 -8.54 9.46 -0.37
CA GLN A 94 -8.50 8.40 0.65
C GLN A 94 -9.38 7.17 0.34
N TRP A 95 -10.04 7.11 -0.82
CA TRP A 95 -11.04 6.09 -1.13
C TRP A 95 -10.57 5.10 -2.19
N LEU A 96 -10.97 3.85 -2.02
CA LEU A 96 -10.86 2.78 -3.00
C LEU A 96 -12.24 2.23 -3.35
N PHE A 97 -12.39 1.75 -4.58
CA PHE A 97 -13.63 1.19 -5.08
C PHE A 97 -13.39 -0.18 -5.70
N ASP A 98 -14.18 -1.16 -5.28
CA ASP A 98 -14.14 -2.50 -5.85
C ASP A 98 -15.05 -2.66 -7.07
N HIS A 99 -14.87 -3.78 -7.76
CA HIS A 99 -15.64 -4.16 -8.93
C HIS A 99 -17.15 -4.31 -8.72
N GLU A 100 -17.60 -4.47 -7.47
CA GLU A 100 -19.01 -4.57 -7.09
C GLU A 100 -19.60 -3.17 -6.77
N GLY A 101 -18.79 -2.11 -6.89
CA GLY A 101 -19.18 -0.73 -6.57
C GLY A 101 -19.07 -0.37 -5.10
N ARG A 102 -18.51 -1.25 -4.25
CA ARG A 102 -18.30 -0.96 -2.83
C ARG A 102 -17.13 -0.01 -2.66
N ARG A 103 -17.31 0.93 -1.74
CA ARG A 103 -16.33 1.96 -1.38
C ARG A 103 -15.64 1.62 -0.07
N TYR A 104 -14.33 1.81 -0.01
CA TYR A 104 -13.48 1.53 1.14
C TYR A 104 -12.66 2.76 1.50
N LEU A 105 -12.53 3.04 2.80
CA LEU A 105 -11.54 3.98 3.32
C LEU A 105 -10.17 3.29 3.33
N ASP A 106 -9.20 3.83 2.61
CA ASP A 106 -7.85 3.30 2.59
C ASP A 106 -7.05 3.78 3.81
N MET A 107 -7.06 2.98 4.87
CA MET A 107 -6.23 3.19 6.05
C MET A 107 -4.86 2.52 5.95
N PHE A 108 -4.58 1.83 4.84
CA PHE A 108 -3.31 1.13 4.61
C PHE A 108 -2.37 1.95 3.72
N GLY A 109 -2.92 2.79 2.84
CA GLY A 109 -2.19 3.71 1.97
C GLY A 109 -1.36 2.96 0.94
N GLY A 110 -1.91 1.91 0.34
CA GLY A 110 -1.10 0.90 -0.34
C GLY A 110 -0.25 0.16 0.69
N ILE A 111 1.07 0.05 0.51
CA ILE A 111 1.98 -0.43 1.56
C ILE A 111 2.66 0.81 2.17
N VAL A 112 1.86 1.68 2.78
CA VAL A 112 2.32 2.94 3.39
C VAL A 112 3.08 3.84 2.39
N THR A 113 2.67 3.84 1.12
CA THR A 113 3.33 4.61 0.04
C THR A 113 2.46 5.72 -0.54
N VAL A 114 1.14 5.66 -0.37
CA VAL A 114 0.20 6.67 -0.89
C VAL A 114 -0.02 7.74 0.18
N SER A 115 0.85 8.74 0.22
CA SER A 115 0.83 9.79 1.26
C SER A 115 -0.16 10.93 1.02
N VAL A 116 -0.45 11.24 -0.25
CA VAL A 116 -1.35 12.34 -0.65
C VAL A 116 -2.70 11.84 -1.17
N GLY A 117 -3.00 10.55 -1.00
CA GLY A 117 -4.19 9.90 -1.56
C GLY A 117 -4.04 9.49 -3.02
N HIS A 118 -4.96 8.63 -3.45
CA HIS A 118 -5.03 8.08 -4.80
C HIS A 118 -5.43 9.12 -5.84
N CYS A 119 -4.76 9.14 -6.99
CA CYS A 119 -5.09 10.03 -8.11
C CYS A 119 -5.25 11.52 -7.71
N HIS A 120 -4.39 12.02 -6.83
CA HIS A 120 -4.45 13.40 -6.36
C HIS A 120 -4.38 14.40 -7.54
N PRO A 121 -5.36 15.32 -7.72
CA PRO A 121 -5.47 16.14 -8.93
C PRO A 121 -4.20 16.92 -9.30
N LYS A 122 -3.54 17.52 -8.30
CA LYS A 122 -2.27 18.25 -8.49
C LYS A 122 -1.13 17.36 -8.99
N VAL A 123 -1.04 16.12 -8.50
CA VAL A 123 0.02 15.17 -8.90
C VAL A 123 -0.28 14.64 -10.30
N ASN A 124 -1.55 14.31 -10.56
CA ASN A 124 -1.97 13.78 -11.85
C ASN A 124 -1.78 14.80 -12.98
N ALA A 125 -2.12 16.08 -12.73
CA ALA A 125 -1.89 17.15 -13.70
C ALA A 125 -0.40 17.35 -14.02
N ALA A 126 0.47 17.37 -13.00
CA ALA A 126 1.91 17.50 -13.20
C ALA A 126 2.52 16.29 -13.93
N LEU A 127 2.00 15.09 -13.67
CA LEU A 127 2.41 13.87 -14.37
C LEU A 127 1.99 13.92 -15.85
N GLU A 128 0.75 14.29 -16.14
CA GLU A 128 0.21 14.41 -17.50
C GLU A 128 0.99 15.44 -18.33
N GLU A 129 1.29 16.61 -17.75
CA GLU A 129 2.13 17.64 -18.37
C GLU A 129 3.51 17.08 -18.76
N GLN A 130 4.18 16.39 -17.83
CA GLN A 130 5.50 15.80 -18.10
C GLN A 130 5.42 14.68 -19.13
N MET A 131 4.41 13.81 -19.08
CA MET A 131 4.24 12.71 -20.04
C MET A 131 4.02 13.22 -21.46
N ASN A 132 3.30 14.33 -21.62
CA ASN A 132 3.10 14.99 -22.92
C ASN A 132 4.35 15.73 -23.42
N THR A 133 5.33 15.98 -22.54
CA THR A 133 6.58 16.68 -22.88
C THR A 133 7.71 15.70 -23.16
N LEU A 134 8.02 14.83 -22.19
CA LEU A 134 9.11 13.86 -22.25
C LEU A 134 8.88 12.74 -21.24
N TRP A 135 8.68 11.52 -21.73
CA TRP A 135 8.44 10.36 -20.88
C TRP A 135 9.72 9.89 -20.16
N HIS A 136 10.83 9.72 -20.89
CA HIS A 136 12.05 9.14 -20.33
C HIS A 136 13.31 9.77 -20.93
N THR A 137 14.29 10.01 -20.06
CA THR A 137 15.68 10.28 -20.42
C THR A 137 16.60 9.60 -19.42
N THR A 138 17.75 9.14 -19.89
CA THR A 138 18.81 8.63 -19.01
C THR A 138 19.62 9.80 -18.43
N ASN A 139 20.52 9.49 -17.51
CA ASN A 139 21.40 10.46 -16.85
C ASN A 139 22.56 10.97 -17.73
N ILE A 140 22.74 10.44 -18.94
CA ILE A 140 23.75 10.97 -19.88
C ILE A 140 23.32 12.34 -20.45
N TYR A 141 22.03 12.64 -20.40
CA TYR A 141 21.47 13.94 -20.77
C TYR A 141 21.00 14.68 -19.52
N MET A 142 21.13 16.00 -19.53
CA MET A 142 20.66 16.84 -18.43
C MET A 142 19.16 17.12 -18.55
N HIS A 143 18.44 17.08 -17.43
CA HIS A 143 17.03 17.44 -17.34
C HIS A 143 16.75 18.29 -16.11
N PRO A 144 16.08 19.46 -16.22
CA PRO A 144 16.01 20.44 -15.13
C PRO A 144 15.27 19.93 -13.88
N LYS A 145 14.26 19.07 -14.04
CA LYS A 145 13.36 18.68 -12.92
C LYS A 145 14.05 17.97 -11.76
N ILE A 146 15.12 17.21 -12.01
CA ILE A 146 15.85 16.55 -10.92
C ILE A 146 16.63 17.56 -10.06
N HIS A 147 17.14 18.62 -10.68
CA HIS A 147 17.87 19.70 -9.98
C HIS A 147 16.90 20.57 -9.18
N GLU A 148 15.78 20.98 -9.78
CA GLU A 148 14.70 21.69 -9.08
C GLU A 148 14.16 20.88 -7.89
N TYR A 149 14.05 19.56 -8.04
CA TYR A 149 13.61 18.67 -6.97
C TYR A 149 14.62 18.62 -5.82
N ALA A 150 15.92 18.48 -6.12
CA ALA A 150 16.97 18.44 -5.11
C ALA A 150 17.00 19.73 -4.28
N GLU A 151 16.92 20.90 -4.93
CA GLU A 151 16.84 22.20 -4.26
C GLU A 151 15.61 22.29 -3.35
N LYS A 152 14.42 21.94 -3.87
CA LYS A 152 13.18 21.95 -3.09
C LYS A 152 13.25 21.00 -1.91
N LEU A 153 13.80 19.80 -2.07
CA LEU A 153 13.90 18.81 -1.01
C LEU A 153 14.83 19.27 0.10
N LEU A 154 16.02 19.75 -0.26
CA LEU A 154 17.01 20.26 0.70
C LEU A 154 16.48 21.47 1.47
N SER A 155 15.69 22.33 0.84
CA SER A 155 15.04 23.47 1.52
C SER A 155 14.07 23.08 2.64
N LYS A 156 13.69 21.80 2.74
CA LYS A 156 12.78 21.26 3.77
C LYS A 156 13.47 20.44 4.85
N MET A 157 14.75 20.13 4.66
CA MET A 157 15.54 19.41 5.65
C MET A 157 16.17 20.39 6.64
N PRO A 158 16.38 19.99 7.91
CA PRO A 158 17.20 20.78 8.81
C PRO A 158 18.60 20.95 8.22
N GLY A 159 19.18 22.15 8.35
CA GLY A 159 20.58 22.38 8.03
C GLY A 159 21.49 21.75 9.08
N ASP A 160 22.76 21.59 8.73
CA ASP A 160 23.85 21.55 9.73
C ASP A 160 24.04 22.95 10.34
#